data_AF-A0A3B9W7R4-F1
#
_entry.id   AF-A0A3B9W7R4-F1
#
_cell.length_a   1.000
_cell.length_b   1.000
_cell.length_c   1.000
_cell.angle_alpha   90.00
_cell.angle_beta   90.00
_cell.angle_gamma   90.00
#
_symmetry.space_group_name_H-M   'P 1'
#
loop_
_entity.id
_entity.type
_entity.pdbx_description
1 polymer ?
#
loop_
_entity_poly.entity_id
_entity_poly.type
_entity_poly.pdbx_seq_one_letter_code
_entity_poly.pdbx_strand_id
1 'polypeptide(L)' 'MKPPEHLTVRGPEDILGFIPHSLGYWPADSLVAMTLQGTRLGATLRLDLPGPETLADPRDYARTVRDYLLADHNA' A
#
# COMPACT_ATOMS: atom_id res chain seq x y z
N MET A 1 23.16 6.65 7.82
CA MET A 1 21.68 6.69 7.82
C MET A 1 21.29 7.48 6.58
N LYS A 2 20.61 6.91 5.58
CA LYS A 2 20.09 7.74 4.48
C LYS A 2 19.00 8.64 5.06
N PRO A 3 18.98 9.95 4.74
CA PRO A 3 17.87 10.79 5.15
C PRO A 3 16.57 10.19 4.59
N PRO A 4 15.45 10.28 5.33
CA PRO A 4 14.17 9.82 4.81
C PRO A 4 13.89 10.52 3.49
N GLU A 5 13.49 9.76 2.47
CA GLU A 5 13.09 10.34 1.18
C GLU A 5 11.82 11.16 1.41
N HIS A 6 11.92 12.48 1.20
CA HIS A 6 10.79 13.39 1.35
C HIS A 6 9.89 13.28 0.12
N LEU A 7 8.78 12.54 0.25
CA LEU A 7 7.71 12.55 -0.75
C LEU A 7 6.88 13.82 -0.57
N THR A 8 6.92 14.72 -1.55
CA THR A 8 5.99 15.86 -1.62
C THR A 8 4.78 15.46 -2.44
N VAL A 9 3.65 15.22 -1.78
CA VAL A 9 2.37 14.92 -2.43
C VAL A 9 1.62 16.21 -2.69
N ARG A 10 1.35 16.53 -3.96
CA ARG A 10 0.53 17.67 -4.41
C ARG A 10 -0.84 17.21 -4.90
N GLY A 11 -0.94 15.97 -5.35
CA GLY A 11 -2.18 15.33 -5.80
C GLY A 11 -2.14 13.80 -5.72
N PRO A 12 -3.28 13.13 -5.95
CA PRO A 12 -3.37 11.66 -5.98
C PRO A 12 -2.44 11.02 -7.03
N GLU A 13 -2.11 11.72 -8.10
CA GLU A 13 -1.16 11.30 -9.12
C GLU A 13 0.26 11.08 -8.58
N ASP A 14 0.69 11.88 -7.60
CA ASP A 14 2.01 11.74 -6.98
C ASP A 14 2.07 10.46 -6.13
N ILE A 15 0.95 10.09 -5.51
CA ILE A 15 0.81 8.83 -4.77
C ILE A 15 0.93 7.65 -5.74
N LEU A 16 0.25 7.71 -6.89
CA LEU A 16 0.34 6.67 -7.91
C LEU A 16 1.76 6.56 -8.49
N GLY A 17 2.44 7.68 -8.72
CA GLY A 17 3.83 7.71 -9.19
C GLY A 17 4.83 7.15 -8.18
N PHE A 18 4.51 7.19 -6.88
CA PHE A 18 5.35 6.65 -5.82
C PHE A 18 5.34 5.10 -5.74
N ILE A 19 4.26 4.45 -6.17
CA ILE A 19 4.11 2.99 -6.13
C ILE A 19 5.23 2.26 -6.88
N PRO A 20 5.48 2.51 -8.19
CA PRO A 20 6.52 1.81 -8.92
C PRO A 20 7.92 2.15 -8.40
N HIS A 21 8.11 3.37 -7.87
CA HIS A 21 9.37 3.79 -7.28
C HIS A 21 9.69 2.98 -6.01
N SER A 22 8.69 2.80 -5.15
CA SER A 22 8.81 2.03 -3.90
C SER A 22 8.98 0.54 -4.11
N LEU A 23 8.29 -0.01 -5.10
CA LEU A 23 8.29 -1.45 -5.38
C LEU A 23 9.41 -1.88 -6.33
N GLY A 24 9.97 -0.96 -7.11
CA GLY A 24 10.95 -1.23 -8.17
C GLY A 24 10.34 -1.76 -9.48
N TYR A 25 9.02 -1.90 -9.56
CA TYR A 25 8.28 -2.34 -10.74
C TYR A 25 6.81 -1.90 -10.65
N TRP A 26 6.09 -1.96 -11.78
CA TRP A 26 4.64 -1.77 -11.80
C TRP A 26 3.92 -3.07 -11.41
N PRO A 27 3.21 -3.12 -10.28
CA PRO A 27 2.53 -4.34 -9.87
C PRO A 27 1.27 -4.56 -10.72
N ALA A 28 1.10 -5.79 -11.22
CA ALA A 28 -0.11 -6.26 -11.88
C ALA A 28 -0.94 -7.12 -10.91
N ASP A 29 -2.26 -7.15 -11.12
CA ASP A 29 -3.20 -7.96 -10.32
C ASP A 29 -2.98 -7.83 -8.80
N SER A 30 -2.73 -6.59 -8.35
CA SER A 30 -2.32 -6.30 -6.98
C SER A 30 -3.18 -5.20 -6.37
N LEU A 31 -3.42 -5.33 -5.07
CA LEU A 31 -3.85 -4.23 -4.21
C LEU A 31 -2.61 -3.59 -3.56
N VAL A 32 -2.46 -2.28 -3.73
CA VAL A 32 -1.47 -1.50 -2.99
C VAL A 32 -2.19 -0.66 -1.94
N ALA A 33 -1.77 -0.78 -0.69
CA ALA A 33 -2.31 -0.03 0.43
C ALA A 33 -1.20 0.80 1.08
N MET A 34 -1.49 2.06 1.37
CA MET A 34 -0.56 3.01 1.97
C MET A 34 -1.23 3.68 3.17
N THR A 35 -0.53 3.75 4.30
CA THR A 35 -0.99 4.47 5.49
C THR A 35 -0.33 5.84 5.56
N LEU A 36 -1.10 6.86 5.96
CA LEU A 36 -0.59 8.22 6.13
C LEU A 36 -1.04 8.76 7.50
N GLN A 37 -0.11 9.38 8.21
CA GLN A 37 -0.39 10.16 9.42
C GLN A 37 0.09 11.61 9.22
N GLY A 38 -0.87 12.49 8.93
CA GLY A 38 -0.55 13.86 8.52
C GLY A 38 0.27 13.85 7.22
N THR A 39 1.51 14.33 7.28
CA THR A 39 2.45 14.36 6.14
C THR A 39 3.43 13.19 6.15
N ARG A 40 3.31 12.26 7.10
CA ARG A 40 4.21 11.10 7.20
C ARG A 40 3.57 9.92 6.51
N LEU A 41 4.33 9.29 5.63
CA LEU A 41 3.98 8.00 5.06
C LEU A 41 4.41 6.89 6.03
N GLY A 42 3.46 6.02 6.37
CA GLY A 42 3.69 4.82 7.18
C GLY A 42 4.01 3.61 6.31
N ALA A 43 3.35 2.48 6.57
CA ALA A 43 3.46 1.27 5.77
C ALA A 43 2.99 1.46 4.32
N THR A 44 3.74 0.85 3.40
CA THR A 44 3.33 0.59 2.02
C THR A 44 3.29 -0.91 1.82
N LEU A 45 2.08 -1.46 1.61
CA LEU A 45 1.83 -2.89 1.41
C LEU A 45 1.43 -3.13 -0.04
N ARG A 46 2.01 -4.16 -0.64
CA ARG A 46 1.57 -4.71 -1.93
C ARG A 46 1.11 -6.13 -1.69
N LEU A 47 -0.12 -6.42 -2.08
CA LEU A 47 -0.78 -7.69 -1.88
C LEU A 47 -1.27 -8.18 -3.24
N ASP A 48 -1.07 -9.47 -3.53
CA ASP A 48 -1.72 -10.07 -4.70
C ASP A 48 -3.23 -10.08 -4.50
N LEU A 49 -3.97 -9.80 -5.56
CA LEU A 49 -5.41 -10.01 -5.56
C LEU A 49 -5.70 -11.51 -5.52
N PRO A 50 -6.74 -11.96 -4.79
CA PRO A 50 -7.09 -13.36 -4.76
C PRO A 50 -7.47 -13.82 -6.17
N GLY A 51 -6.74 -14.83 -6.67
CA GLY A 51 -7.02 -15.42 -7.97
C GLY A 51 -8.36 -16.17 -7.98
N PRO A 52 -8.94 -16.42 -9.16
CA PRO A 52 -10.22 -17.14 -9.30
C PRO A 52 -10.18 -18.55 -8.67
N GLU A 53 -9.03 -19.21 -8.66
CA GLU A 53 -8.80 -20.49 -7.96
C GLU A 53 -8.92 -20.41 -6.44
N THR A 54 -8.76 -19.24 -5.82
CA THR A 54 -8.77 -19.11 -4.36
C THR A 54 -10.20 -18.99 -3.80
N LEU A 55 -11.21 -18.67 -4.63
CA LEU A 55 -12.62 -18.46 -4.24
C LEU A 55 -12.81 -17.70 -2.90
N ALA A 56 -11.85 -16.85 -2.53
CA ALA A 56 -11.91 -16.13 -1.27
C ALA A 56 -13.03 -15.10 -1.36
N ASP A 57 -13.90 -15.06 -0.35
CA ASP A 57 -14.88 -13.97 -0.23
C ASP A 57 -14.08 -12.64 -0.24
N PRO A 58 -14.37 -11.72 -1.17
CA PRO A 58 -13.72 -10.41 -1.19
C PRO A 58 -13.76 -9.69 0.17
N ARG A 59 -14.77 -9.97 1.00
CA ARG A 59 -14.88 -9.44 2.36
C ARG A 59 -13.81 -9.99 3.30
N ASP A 60 -13.46 -11.26 3.19
CA ASP A 60 -12.42 -11.88 4.04
C ASP A 60 -11.03 -11.39 3.64
N TYR A 61 -10.79 -11.24 2.34
CA TYR A 61 -9.59 -10.57 1.85
C TYR A 61 -9.51 -9.14 2.39
N ALA A 62 -10.56 -8.33 2.21
CA ALA A 62 -10.59 -6.95 2.68
C ALA A 62 -10.41 -6.84 4.21
N ARG A 63 -10.97 -7.77 5.00
CA ARG A 63 -10.75 -7.84 6.46
C ARG A 63 -9.29 -8.10 6.79
N THR A 64 -8.65 -9.05 6.11
CA THR A 64 -7.24 -9.37 6.30
C THR A 64 -6.36 -8.16 5.98
N VAL A 65 -6.62 -7.48 4.86
CA VAL A 65 -5.91 -6.24 4.50
C VAL A 65 -6.09 -5.16 5.55
N ARG A 66 -7.32 -4.94 6.01
CA ARG A 66 -7.61 -3.99 7.09
C ARG A 66 -6.82 -4.32 8.36
N ASP A 67 -6.72 -5.59 8.74
CA ASP A 67 -6.03 -5.99 9.96
C ASP A 67 -4.52 -5.69 9.89
N TYR A 68 -3.90 -5.84 8.71
CA TYR A 68 -2.53 -5.37 8.49
C TYR A 68 -2.40 -3.85 8.62
N LEU A 69 -3.35 -3.09 8.06
CA LEU A 69 -3.32 -1.63 8.14
C LEU A 69 -3.53 -1.14 9.58
N LEU A 70 -4.40 -1.79 10.36
CA LEU A 70 -4.62 -1.46 11.77
C LEU A 70 -3.41 -1.80 12.65
N ALA A 71 -2.60 -2.78 12.25
CA ALA A 71 -1.36 -3.12 12.94
C ALA A 71 -0.23 -2.10 12.72
N ASP A 72 -0.37 -1.19 11.76
CA ASP A 72 0.62 -0.13 11.51
C ASP A 72 0.49 1.00 12.56
N HIS A 73 1.02 0.74 13.74
CA HIS A 73 1.04 1.68 14.86
C HIS A 73 2.13 2.76 14.73
N ASN A 74 2.92 2.76 13.64
CA ASN A 74 4.09 3.61 13.46
C ASN A 74 3.93 4.67 12.36
N ALA A 75 2.74 4.80 11.78
CA ALA A 75 2.42 5.81 10.76
C ALA A 75 2.69 7.24 11.27
#